data_AF-A0ABD5WIN3-F1
#
_entry.id   AF-A0ABD5WIN3-F1
#
_cell.length_a   1.000
_cell.length_b   1.000
_cell.length_c   1.000
_cell.angle_alpha   90.00
_cell.angle_beta   90.00
_cell.angle_gamma   90.00
#
_symmetry.space_group_name_H-M   'P 1'
#
loop_
_entity.id
_entity.type
_entity.pdbx_description
1 polymer ?
#
loop_
_entity_poly.entity_id
_entity_poly.type
_entity_poly.pdbx_seq_one_letter_code
_entity_poly.pdbx_strand_id
1 'polypeptide(L)'
;MPTGDGGGADDVGLGHVEDWYDRNAGGNGQDVTENLMGSILRIDVDGEQGDLPYAIPEDNPFAGDGAGLPEHFAWGFRNPWRASFDPDGNFLVASNGQNLFEQVDIAQLGGNHAWNVKEATHCFSTENPNQPPEQCPSRTPDDVRGGEEFVEPVIEYPHTFQGRGVGVSVIGGYTYTNDAISDIGGKYVFGDYSRTGADPAGRIFAATRSDSEGELWSLEELQVANSPNGKLNKFILAFGQDNAGQLYVLGSDTGVITGETGEVFRIVPPGEGERLTAGEATTTSATTTGQAETTTEGGETTTGQVETTTDGS
;
A
#
# COMPACT_ATOMS: atom_id res chain seq x y z
N MET A 1 -5.34 -8.82 -0.81
CA MET A 1 -4.66 -8.24 -1.98
C MET A 1 -5.16 -6.81 -2.16
N PRO A 2 -4.30 -5.79 -2.06
CA PRO A 2 -4.72 -4.41 -2.26
C PRO A 2 -4.93 -4.05 -3.75
N THR A 3 -5.90 -3.19 -4.04
CA THR A 3 -6.19 -2.62 -5.35
C THR A 3 -6.38 -1.11 -5.24
N GLY A 4 -5.76 -0.35 -6.14
CA GLY A 4 -6.02 1.09 -6.26
C GLY A 4 -7.43 1.34 -6.78
N ASP A 5 -7.97 2.53 -6.51
CA ASP A 5 -9.25 3.04 -7.02
C ASP A 5 -9.25 3.22 -8.54
N GLY A 6 -8.09 3.37 -9.16
CA GLY A 6 -7.94 3.45 -10.61
C GLY A 6 -8.16 4.87 -11.14
N GLY A 7 -8.35 4.99 -12.45
CA GLY A 7 -8.54 6.28 -13.11
C GLY A 7 -7.37 7.26 -12.95
N GLY A 8 -7.70 8.55 -12.97
CA GLY A 8 -6.80 9.67 -12.78
C GLY A 8 -7.17 10.49 -11.54
N ALA A 9 -6.36 11.52 -11.26
CA ALA A 9 -6.63 12.45 -10.15
C ALA A 9 -8.04 13.06 -10.23
N ASP A 10 -8.62 13.36 -9.08
CA ASP A 10 -9.97 13.91 -8.88
C ASP A 10 -11.08 12.96 -9.30
N ASP A 11 -10.80 11.65 -9.19
CA ASP A 11 -11.71 10.57 -9.53
C ASP A 11 -12.29 10.68 -10.96
N VAL A 12 -11.47 11.07 -11.92
CA VAL A 12 -11.85 11.16 -13.33
C VAL A 12 -11.21 10.06 -14.16
N GLY A 13 -11.89 9.62 -15.22
CA GLY A 13 -11.30 8.73 -16.22
C GLY A 13 -12.19 7.54 -16.55
N LEU A 14 -11.66 6.63 -17.37
CA LEU A 14 -12.34 5.39 -17.72
C LEU A 14 -12.26 4.40 -16.57
N GLY A 15 -13.38 3.71 -16.30
CA GLY A 15 -13.45 2.65 -15.29
C GLY A 15 -14.01 3.09 -13.94
N HIS A 16 -14.39 4.36 -13.79
CA HIS A 16 -15.10 4.85 -12.63
C HIS A 16 -16.61 4.66 -12.78
N VAL A 17 -17.26 4.37 -11.66
CA VAL A 17 -18.69 4.05 -11.59
C VAL A 17 -19.44 5.04 -10.72
N GLU A 18 -20.75 5.10 -10.87
CA GLU A 18 -21.59 5.89 -9.98
C GLU A 18 -21.60 5.26 -8.59
N ASP A 19 -21.52 6.08 -7.56
CA ASP A 19 -21.62 5.67 -6.16
C ASP A 19 -22.67 6.52 -5.44
N TRP A 20 -22.82 6.31 -4.13
CA TRP A 20 -23.81 6.99 -3.32
C TRP A 20 -23.49 8.46 -3.03
N TYR A 21 -22.23 8.89 -3.19
CA TYR A 21 -21.73 10.17 -2.71
C TYR A 21 -21.63 11.21 -3.84
N ASP A 22 -22.79 11.78 -4.19
CA ASP A 22 -22.96 12.77 -5.26
C ASP A 22 -21.93 13.91 -5.28
N ARG A 23 -21.40 14.32 -4.12
CA ARG A 23 -20.44 15.43 -4.03
C ARG A 23 -19.12 15.09 -4.74
N ASN A 24 -18.69 13.83 -4.68
CA ASN A 24 -17.48 13.35 -5.36
C ASN A 24 -17.86 12.20 -6.31
N ALA A 25 -18.89 12.42 -7.13
CA ALA A 25 -19.45 11.40 -8.02
C ALA A 25 -18.38 10.80 -8.94
N GLY A 26 -18.40 9.47 -9.08
CA GLY A 26 -17.52 8.76 -9.99
C GLY A 26 -16.23 8.24 -9.35
N GLY A 27 -16.24 7.79 -8.09
CA GLY A 27 -15.09 7.15 -7.44
C GLY A 27 -15.30 5.66 -7.22
N ASN A 28 -14.26 4.84 -7.35
CA ASN A 28 -14.38 3.40 -7.10
C ASN A 28 -14.27 3.01 -5.63
N GLY A 29 -13.72 3.87 -4.76
CA GLY A 29 -13.52 3.54 -3.35
C GLY A 29 -14.83 3.27 -2.58
N GLN A 30 -15.96 3.82 -3.02
CA GLN A 30 -17.27 3.63 -2.36
C GLN A 30 -18.18 2.62 -3.08
N ASP A 31 -17.77 2.13 -4.25
CA ASP A 31 -18.44 1.05 -4.96
C ASP A 31 -17.92 -0.32 -4.50
N VAL A 32 -18.86 -1.25 -4.31
CA VAL A 32 -18.55 -2.65 -3.99
C VAL A 32 -19.22 -3.61 -4.98
N THR A 33 -19.93 -3.10 -5.99
CA THR A 33 -20.86 -3.89 -6.80
C THR A 33 -20.41 -4.07 -8.25
N GLU A 34 -19.77 -3.07 -8.84
CA GLU A 34 -19.41 -3.07 -10.26
C GLU A 34 -17.96 -3.49 -10.48
N ASN A 35 -17.06 -3.21 -9.53
CA ASN A 35 -15.65 -3.57 -9.64
C ASN A 35 -14.93 -3.80 -8.29
N LEU A 36 -13.68 -4.26 -8.38
CA LEU A 36 -12.81 -4.63 -7.25
C LEU A 36 -11.76 -3.56 -6.93
N MET A 37 -11.91 -2.33 -7.42
CA MET A 37 -10.94 -1.24 -7.22
C MET A 37 -11.13 -0.57 -5.85
N GLY A 38 -10.12 0.18 -5.41
CA GLY A 38 -10.15 0.95 -4.15
C GLY A 38 -10.32 0.09 -2.91
N SER A 39 -9.78 -1.13 -2.93
CA SER A 39 -10.19 -2.19 -2.01
C SER A 39 -9.04 -3.07 -1.54
N ILE A 40 -9.29 -3.80 -0.45
CA ILE A 40 -8.52 -4.96 -0.05
C ILE A 40 -9.38 -6.20 -0.36
N LEU A 41 -8.83 -7.11 -1.15
CA LEU A 41 -9.48 -8.36 -1.52
C LEU A 41 -8.99 -9.52 -0.65
N ARG A 42 -9.86 -10.49 -0.33
CA ARG A 42 -9.49 -11.72 0.37
C ARG A 42 -10.11 -12.91 -0.36
N ILE A 43 -9.25 -13.84 -0.75
CA ILE A 43 -9.58 -15.07 -1.47
C ILE A 43 -8.96 -16.26 -0.76
N ASP A 44 -9.51 -17.45 -0.97
CA ASP A 44 -8.90 -18.72 -0.61
C ASP A 44 -8.20 -19.29 -1.85
N VAL A 45 -6.87 -19.36 -1.78
CA VAL A 45 -6.01 -19.82 -2.88
C VAL A 45 -5.87 -21.35 -2.94
N ASP A 46 -6.31 -22.06 -1.89
CA ASP A 46 -6.25 -23.52 -1.82
C ASP A 46 -7.52 -24.19 -2.38
N GLY A 47 -8.57 -23.39 -2.62
CA GLY A 47 -9.85 -23.82 -3.16
C GLY A 47 -10.13 -23.32 -4.58
N GLU A 48 -11.17 -23.85 -5.19
CA GLU A 48 -11.75 -23.36 -6.45
C GLU A 48 -13.27 -23.27 -6.28
N GLN A 49 -13.91 -22.30 -6.92
CA GLN A 49 -15.36 -22.11 -6.82
C GLN A 49 -15.98 -21.79 -8.19
N GLY A 50 -16.74 -22.74 -8.73
CA GLY A 50 -17.31 -22.62 -10.07
C GLY A 50 -16.21 -22.54 -11.12
N ASP A 51 -16.18 -21.45 -11.89
CA ASP A 51 -15.15 -21.19 -12.91
C ASP A 51 -13.97 -20.35 -12.38
N LEU A 52 -13.98 -19.97 -11.09
CA LEU A 52 -12.90 -19.19 -10.46
C LEU A 52 -11.77 -20.12 -10.00
N PRO A 53 -10.49 -19.76 -10.27
CA PRO A 53 -9.31 -20.54 -9.82
C PRO A 53 -8.97 -20.32 -8.34
N TYR A 54 -9.91 -19.79 -7.56
CA TYR A 54 -9.84 -19.54 -6.13
C TYR A 54 -11.25 -19.73 -5.54
N ALA A 55 -11.35 -19.94 -4.24
CA ALA A 55 -12.61 -19.92 -3.52
C ALA A 55 -12.83 -18.59 -2.78
N ILE A 56 -14.08 -18.28 -2.47
CA ILE A 56 -14.45 -17.16 -1.63
C ILE A 56 -14.54 -17.63 -0.17
N PRO A 57 -13.81 -17.03 0.77
CA PRO A 57 -14.00 -17.31 2.19
C PRO A 57 -15.44 -17.01 2.63
N GLU A 58 -16.07 -17.96 3.33
CA GLU A 58 -17.49 -17.86 3.73
C GLU A 58 -17.79 -16.66 4.66
N ASP A 59 -16.77 -16.15 5.36
CA ASP A 59 -16.83 -15.01 6.25
C ASP A 59 -16.50 -13.67 5.57
N ASN A 60 -16.29 -13.63 4.25
CA ASN A 60 -16.20 -12.35 3.55
C ASN A 60 -17.55 -11.61 3.60
N PRO A 61 -17.55 -10.27 3.65
CA PRO A 61 -18.76 -9.46 3.83
C PRO A 61 -19.85 -9.69 2.77
N PHE A 62 -19.46 -10.02 1.52
CA PHE A 62 -20.38 -10.23 0.40
C PHE A 62 -20.35 -11.67 -0.15
N ALA A 63 -19.92 -12.65 0.65
CA ALA A 63 -19.81 -14.04 0.18
C ALA A 63 -21.15 -14.69 -0.23
N GLY A 64 -22.29 -14.11 0.15
CA GLY A 64 -23.61 -14.73 0.00
C GLY A 64 -24.60 -14.01 -0.90
N ASP A 65 -25.02 -12.80 -0.52
CA ASP A 65 -26.33 -12.22 -0.87
C ASP A 65 -26.35 -11.36 -2.14
N GLY A 66 -25.22 -11.23 -2.83
CA GLY A 66 -25.10 -10.42 -4.04
C GLY A 66 -25.21 -8.92 -3.79
N ALA A 67 -25.07 -8.46 -2.54
CA ALA A 67 -25.02 -7.04 -2.19
C ALA A 67 -23.70 -6.35 -2.60
N GLY A 68 -22.70 -7.14 -3.00
CA GLY A 68 -21.41 -6.70 -3.49
C GLY A 68 -20.62 -7.86 -4.10
N LEU A 69 -19.42 -7.57 -4.60
CA LEU A 69 -18.51 -8.57 -5.12
C LEU A 69 -17.87 -9.35 -3.95
N PRO A 70 -17.88 -10.70 -4.00
CA PRO A 70 -17.57 -11.55 -2.86
C PRO A 70 -16.10 -11.51 -2.42
N GLU A 71 -15.20 -11.01 -3.25
CA GLU A 71 -13.77 -10.91 -2.97
C GLU A 71 -13.41 -9.78 -2.00
N HIS A 72 -14.27 -8.78 -1.84
CA HIS A 72 -14.00 -7.65 -0.96
C HIS A 72 -13.80 -8.10 0.49
N PHE A 73 -12.71 -7.67 1.11
CA PHE A 73 -12.47 -7.74 2.55
C PHE A 73 -12.72 -6.40 3.21
N ALA A 74 -12.28 -5.32 2.56
CA ALA A 74 -12.48 -3.93 2.97
C ALA A 74 -12.42 -3.04 1.71
N TRP A 75 -13.04 -1.86 1.77
CA TRP A 75 -13.11 -0.89 0.66
C TRP A 75 -12.89 0.53 1.19
N GLY A 76 -13.03 1.54 0.33
CA GLY A 76 -12.80 2.93 0.70
C GLY A 76 -11.33 3.33 0.70
N PHE A 77 -10.49 2.69 -0.12
CA PHE A 77 -9.09 3.08 -0.29
C PHE A 77 -8.90 3.83 -1.60
N ARG A 78 -7.95 4.78 -1.59
CA ARG A 78 -7.44 5.41 -2.81
C ARG A 78 -6.38 4.53 -3.47
N ASN A 79 -5.20 4.49 -2.87
CA ASN A 79 -4.05 3.76 -3.40
C ASN A 79 -3.35 2.99 -2.26
N PRO A 80 -3.88 1.81 -1.88
CA PRO A 80 -3.31 0.96 -0.84
C PRO A 80 -2.00 0.31 -1.33
N TRP A 81 -0.92 1.08 -1.38
CA TRP A 81 0.33 0.77 -2.07
C TRP A 81 1.09 -0.43 -1.50
N ARG A 82 1.23 -0.49 -0.17
CA ARG A 82 1.86 -1.62 0.54
C ARG A 82 1.16 -1.87 1.85
N ALA A 83 1.26 -3.11 2.31
CA ALA A 83 0.70 -3.52 3.58
C ALA A 83 1.57 -4.57 4.26
N SER A 84 1.43 -4.69 5.58
CA SER A 84 2.08 -5.72 6.39
C SER A 84 1.19 -6.10 7.57
N PHE A 85 1.44 -7.27 8.15
CA PHE A 85 0.82 -7.66 9.40
C PHE A 85 1.73 -7.30 10.57
N ASP A 86 1.14 -6.76 11.64
CA ASP A 86 1.84 -6.66 12.92
C ASP A 86 1.83 -8.02 13.66
N PRO A 87 2.58 -8.16 14.77
CA PRO A 87 2.62 -9.39 15.55
C PRO A 87 1.28 -9.81 16.17
N ASP A 88 0.34 -8.87 16.32
CA ASP A 88 -1.00 -9.11 16.84
C ASP A 88 -1.98 -9.53 15.74
N GLY A 89 -1.54 -9.55 14.47
CA GLY A 89 -2.34 -9.92 13.31
C GLY A 89 -3.14 -8.76 12.70
N ASN A 90 -2.90 -7.52 13.11
CA ASN A 90 -3.54 -6.35 12.48
C ASN A 90 -2.95 -6.12 11.09
N PHE A 91 -3.80 -5.88 10.09
CA PHE A 91 -3.37 -5.64 8.72
C PHE A 91 -3.19 -4.15 8.46
N LEU A 92 -1.94 -3.68 8.54
CA LEU A 92 -1.57 -2.28 8.33
C LEU A 92 -1.41 -1.99 6.84
N VAL A 93 -2.14 -1.00 6.33
CA VAL A 93 -2.17 -0.64 4.91
C VAL A 93 -1.73 0.80 4.75
N ALA A 94 -0.61 1.02 4.07
CA ALA A 94 -0.18 2.35 3.66
C ALA A 94 -0.96 2.75 2.40
N SER A 95 -1.77 3.81 2.52
CA SER A 95 -2.65 4.29 1.45
C SER A 95 -2.28 5.72 1.09
N ASN A 96 -1.95 5.95 -0.19
CA ASN A 96 -1.59 7.30 -0.63
C ASN A 96 -2.83 8.15 -0.84
N GLY A 97 -2.88 9.31 -0.18
CA GLY A 97 -3.85 10.36 -0.50
C GLY A 97 -3.51 11.06 -1.80
N GLN A 98 -4.28 12.09 -2.14
CA GLN A 98 -4.18 12.75 -3.43
C GLN A 98 -3.39 14.06 -3.37
N ASN A 99 -3.74 14.95 -2.45
CA ASN A 99 -3.30 16.34 -2.48
C ASN A 99 -2.72 16.83 -1.16
N LEU A 100 -3.29 16.38 -0.04
CA LEU A 100 -3.07 17.05 1.23
C LEU A 100 -2.46 16.13 2.27
N PHE A 101 -2.77 14.83 2.28
CA PHE A 101 -2.36 13.93 3.35
C PHE A 101 -1.96 12.55 2.84
N GLU A 102 -1.06 11.92 3.59
CA GLU A 102 -0.78 10.48 3.49
C GLU A 102 -1.33 9.77 4.72
N GLN A 103 -1.71 8.50 4.59
CA GLN A 103 -2.28 7.74 5.71
C GLN A 103 -1.79 6.28 5.80
N VAL A 104 -1.89 5.72 7.01
CA VAL A 104 -1.83 4.28 7.24
C VAL A 104 -3.07 3.85 8.00
N ASP A 105 -3.73 2.83 7.49
CA ASP A 105 -4.95 2.25 8.03
C ASP A 105 -4.66 0.91 8.70
N ILE A 106 -5.52 0.51 9.64
CA ILE A 106 -5.68 -0.90 9.99
C ILE A 106 -6.93 -1.40 9.26
N ALA A 107 -6.74 -2.20 8.21
CA ALA A 107 -7.84 -2.75 7.45
C ALA A 107 -8.57 -3.83 8.25
N GLN A 108 -9.90 -3.70 8.31
CA GLN A 108 -10.78 -4.57 9.08
C GLN A 108 -11.81 -5.23 8.16
N LEU A 109 -12.27 -6.42 8.51
CA LEU A 109 -13.29 -7.14 7.76
C LEU A 109 -14.58 -6.31 7.67
N GLY A 110 -14.99 -5.97 6.45
CA GLY A 110 -16.14 -5.11 6.18
C GLY A 110 -15.90 -3.63 6.44
N GLY A 111 -14.66 -3.20 6.63
CA GLY A 111 -14.31 -1.81 6.88
C GLY A 111 -14.42 -0.93 5.63
N ASN A 112 -15.06 0.24 5.76
CA ASN A 112 -15.06 1.30 4.76
C ASN A 112 -14.07 2.41 5.18
N HIS A 113 -12.97 2.57 4.46
CA HIS A 113 -11.89 3.52 4.74
C HIS A 113 -12.11 4.92 4.13
N ALA A 114 -13.36 5.22 3.79
CA ALA A 114 -13.89 6.54 3.46
C ALA A 114 -13.41 7.20 2.17
N TRP A 115 -12.43 6.67 1.42
CA TRP A 115 -12.11 7.24 0.11
C TRP A 115 -13.28 7.04 -0.86
N ASN A 116 -13.75 8.05 -1.60
CA ASN A 116 -13.23 9.41 -1.75
C ASN A 116 -14.00 10.48 -0.94
N VAL A 117 -14.74 10.12 0.09
CA VAL A 117 -15.39 11.09 1.01
C VAL A 117 -14.34 11.83 1.84
N LYS A 118 -13.29 11.12 2.26
CA LYS A 118 -12.19 11.62 3.10
C LYS A 118 -10.81 11.34 2.50
N GLU A 119 -9.86 12.20 2.84
CA GLU A 119 -8.42 12.04 2.68
C GLU A 119 -7.79 12.14 4.07
N ALA A 120 -7.32 11.00 4.59
CA ALA A 120 -7.00 10.83 6.01
C ALA A 120 -8.21 11.18 6.92
N THR A 121 -8.00 11.89 8.03
CA THR A 121 -9.12 12.30 8.91
C THR A 121 -9.90 13.52 8.38
N HIS A 122 -9.53 14.03 7.21
CA HIS A 122 -10.07 15.25 6.62
C HIS A 122 -11.03 14.94 5.46
N CYS A 123 -11.94 15.86 5.18
CA CYS A 123 -12.81 15.71 4.01
C CYS A 123 -12.03 15.85 2.71
N PHE A 124 -12.50 15.19 1.66
CA PHE A 124 -11.98 15.31 0.31
C PHE A 124 -13.00 15.96 -0.63
N SER A 125 -12.52 16.60 -1.69
CA SER A 125 -13.35 17.21 -2.73
C SER A 125 -12.67 17.07 -4.08
N THR A 126 -13.33 16.39 -5.03
CA THR A 126 -12.85 16.32 -6.43
C THR A 126 -12.92 17.69 -7.12
N GLU A 127 -13.87 18.54 -6.74
CA GLU A 127 -13.99 19.92 -7.26
C GLU A 127 -12.87 20.85 -6.75
N ASN A 128 -12.51 20.74 -5.47
CA ASN A 128 -11.55 21.62 -4.81
C ASN A 128 -10.57 20.83 -3.91
N PRO A 129 -9.68 19.98 -4.48
CA PRO A 129 -8.89 19.02 -3.72
C PRO A 129 -7.83 19.65 -2.81
N ASN A 130 -7.48 20.93 -3.05
CA ASN A 130 -6.56 21.68 -2.18
C ASN A 130 -7.27 22.49 -1.08
N GLN A 131 -8.60 22.58 -1.14
CA GLN A 131 -9.43 23.35 -0.20
C GLN A 131 -10.76 22.61 0.03
N PRO A 132 -10.70 21.39 0.62
CA PRO A 132 -11.91 20.62 0.84
C PRO A 132 -12.84 21.32 1.84
N PRO A 133 -14.14 20.96 1.85
CA PRO A 133 -15.08 21.48 2.84
C PRO A 133 -14.65 21.09 4.26
N GLU A 134 -15.01 21.91 5.25
CA GLU A 134 -14.72 21.61 6.66
C GLU A 134 -15.48 20.39 7.19
N GLN A 135 -16.59 20.02 6.53
CA GLN A 135 -17.48 18.95 6.97
C GLN A 135 -17.88 18.04 5.80
N CYS A 136 -17.89 16.76 6.12
CA CYS A 136 -18.30 15.63 5.31
C CYS A 136 -18.90 14.56 6.25
N PRO A 137 -19.65 13.59 5.73
CA PRO A 137 -20.16 12.48 6.53
C PRO A 137 -19.03 11.67 7.20
N SER A 138 -19.35 11.01 8.31
CA SER A 138 -18.51 9.98 8.94
C SER A 138 -19.04 8.56 8.72
N ARG A 139 -20.14 8.43 7.98
CA ARG A 139 -20.83 7.19 7.67
C ARG A 139 -21.59 7.34 6.35
N THR A 140 -21.96 6.23 5.75
CA THR A 140 -22.89 6.24 4.62
C THR A 140 -24.33 6.54 5.09
N PRO A 141 -25.23 6.95 4.18
CA PRO A 141 -26.67 6.98 4.43
C PRO A 141 -27.22 5.61 4.84
N ASP A 142 -28.33 5.57 5.60
CA ASP A 142 -28.89 4.32 6.13
C ASP A 142 -29.33 3.33 5.03
N ASP A 143 -29.68 3.82 3.85
CA ASP A 143 -30.04 3.02 2.67
C ASP A 143 -28.83 2.49 1.89
N VAL A 144 -27.62 2.93 2.23
CA VAL A 144 -26.36 2.47 1.65
C VAL A 144 -25.67 1.56 2.66
N ARG A 145 -25.75 0.25 2.43
CA ARG A 145 -25.11 -0.79 3.27
C ARG A 145 -25.45 -0.66 4.77
N GLY A 146 -26.64 -0.16 5.09
CA GLY A 146 -27.10 -0.02 6.47
C GLY A 146 -26.50 1.16 7.23
N GLY A 147 -25.91 2.13 6.54
CA GLY A 147 -25.29 3.30 7.16
C GLY A 147 -24.02 2.94 7.92
N GLU A 148 -23.09 2.25 7.26
CA GLU A 148 -21.82 1.84 7.84
C GLU A 148 -20.96 3.05 8.24
N GLU A 149 -20.33 2.97 9.42
CA GLU A 149 -19.38 3.98 9.87
C GLU A 149 -18.08 3.85 9.08
N PHE A 150 -17.42 4.99 8.85
CA PHE A 150 -16.10 5.02 8.27
C PHE A 150 -15.04 4.62 9.29
N VAL A 151 -14.03 3.90 8.81
CA VAL A 151 -12.86 3.53 9.58
C VAL A 151 -11.81 4.60 9.36
N GLU A 152 -11.47 5.33 10.43
CA GLU A 152 -10.42 6.35 10.40
C GLU A 152 -9.02 5.70 10.35
N PRO A 153 -8.02 6.37 9.73
CA PRO A 153 -6.65 5.89 9.74
C PRO A 153 -6.04 5.93 11.14
N VAL A 154 -4.99 5.14 11.34
CA VAL A 154 -4.20 5.16 12.59
C VAL A 154 -3.00 6.10 12.52
N ILE A 155 -2.55 6.43 11.31
CA ILE A 155 -1.47 7.40 11.06
C ILE A 155 -1.92 8.33 9.95
N GLU A 156 -1.66 9.62 10.12
CA GLU A 156 -1.72 10.60 9.03
C GLU A 156 -0.55 11.58 9.14
N TYR A 157 -0.18 12.17 8.00
CA TYR A 157 0.68 13.35 7.98
C TYR A 157 0.43 14.18 6.72
N PRO A 158 0.53 15.51 6.79
CA PRO A 158 0.25 16.37 5.65
C PRO A 158 1.37 16.26 4.62
N HIS A 159 1.09 16.58 3.36
CA HIS A 159 2.13 16.77 2.34
C HIS A 159 3.00 17.98 2.63
N THR A 160 2.38 19.05 3.15
CA THR A 160 3.04 20.31 3.52
C THR A 160 2.63 20.76 4.91
N PHE A 161 3.60 21.08 5.76
CA PHE A 161 3.36 21.68 7.08
C PHE A 161 4.16 22.98 7.21
N GLN A 162 3.47 24.08 7.53
CA GLN A 162 4.08 25.41 7.67
C GLN A 162 4.96 25.82 6.47
N GLY A 163 4.50 25.50 5.25
CA GLY A 163 5.21 25.81 4.00
C GLY A 163 6.42 24.92 3.70
N ARG A 164 6.59 23.80 4.42
CA ARG A 164 7.66 22.82 4.19
C ARG A 164 7.08 21.48 3.77
N GLY A 165 7.65 20.87 2.74
CA GLY A 165 7.33 19.51 2.33
C GLY A 165 7.67 18.50 3.44
N VAL A 166 6.71 17.63 3.73
CA VAL A 166 6.75 16.60 4.75
C VAL A 166 6.86 15.23 4.09
N GLY A 167 6.04 14.94 3.09
CA GLY A 167 6.04 13.71 2.31
C GLY A 167 5.07 13.83 1.15
N VAL A 168 5.14 12.92 0.18
CA VAL A 168 4.24 12.94 -0.99
C VAL A 168 3.69 11.56 -1.35
N SER A 169 4.21 10.52 -0.71
CA SER A 169 3.78 9.15 -0.96
C SER A 169 4.30 8.25 0.16
N VAL A 170 3.41 7.84 1.07
CA VAL A 170 3.70 6.78 2.03
C VAL A 170 4.03 5.49 1.29
N ILE A 171 5.13 4.86 1.68
CA ILE A 171 5.62 3.61 1.08
C ILE A 171 5.17 2.39 1.88
N GLY A 172 4.85 2.57 3.16
CA GLY A 172 4.58 1.48 4.10
C GLY A 172 5.84 0.95 4.79
N GLY A 173 5.66 -0.07 5.63
CA GLY A 173 6.67 -0.51 6.58
C GLY A 173 6.27 -1.77 7.33
N TYR A 174 6.92 -1.99 8.47
CA TYR A 174 6.71 -3.17 9.33
C TYR A 174 6.86 -2.79 10.79
N THR A 175 6.19 -3.53 11.67
CA THR A 175 6.46 -3.46 13.11
C THR A 175 7.85 -4.04 13.40
N TYR A 176 8.69 -3.27 14.09
CA TYR A 176 10.05 -3.69 14.42
C TYR A 176 10.03 -4.69 15.59
N THR A 177 10.29 -5.96 15.28
CA THR A 177 10.26 -7.09 16.22
C THR A 177 11.64 -7.57 16.66
N ASN A 178 12.71 -7.03 16.05
CA ASN A 178 14.07 -7.29 16.46
C ASN A 178 14.44 -6.47 17.71
N ASP A 179 15.44 -6.91 18.48
CA ASP A 179 15.85 -6.30 19.75
C ASP A 179 17.16 -5.50 19.66
N ALA A 180 17.80 -5.42 18.49
CA ALA A 180 19.07 -4.71 18.34
C ALA A 180 18.93 -3.19 18.57
N ILE A 181 17.78 -2.60 18.25
CA ILE A 181 17.50 -1.17 18.44
C ILE A 181 16.29 -1.02 19.36
N SER A 182 16.54 -1.03 20.68
CA SER A 182 15.49 -1.01 21.70
C SER A 182 14.51 0.17 21.58
N ASP A 183 14.99 1.34 21.15
CA ASP A 183 14.20 2.58 21.11
C ASP A 183 13.07 2.55 20.06
N ILE A 184 13.15 1.65 19.08
CA ILE A 184 12.10 1.43 18.08
C ILE A 184 11.41 0.07 18.23
N GLY A 185 11.72 -0.68 19.29
CA GLY A 185 11.08 -1.96 19.61
C GLY A 185 9.56 -1.83 19.67
N GLY A 186 8.84 -2.65 18.90
CA GLY A 186 7.38 -2.66 18.84
C GLY A 186 6.75 -1.47 18.09
N LYS A 187 7.54 -0.52 17.59
CA LYS A 187 7.05 0.59 16.76
C LYS A 187 6.83 0.12 15.33
N TYR A 188 5.84 0.72 14.66
CA TYR A 188 5.69 0.55 13.21
C TYR A 188 6.68 1.47 12.49
N VAL A 189 7.68 0.88 11.84
CA VAL A 189 8.74 1.60 11.14
C VAL A 189 8.45 1.58 9.65
N PHE A 190 8.24 2.75 9.07
CA PHE A 190 7.80 2.93 7.69
C PHE A 190 8.49 4.14 7.07
N GLY A 191 8.22 4.40 5.80
CA GLY A 191 8.78 5.59 5.16
C GLY A 191 7.87 6.23 4.13
N ASP A 192 8.33 7.39 3.69
CA ASP A 192 7.76 8.16 2.60
C ASP A 192 8.79 8.26 1.47
N TYR A 193 8.30 8.18 0.23
CA TYR A 193 9.07 8.21 -1.00
C TYR A 193 10.07 9.38 -1.03
N SER A 194 9.58 10.59 -0.73
CA SER A 194 10.36 11.83 -0.77
C SER A 194 9.60 12.98 -0.11
N ARG A 195 10.31 13.90 0.56
CA ARG A 195 9.71 15.13 1.11
C ARG A 195 8.87 15.96 0.13
N THR A 196 9.23 15.98 -1.14
CA THR A 196 8.60 16.83 -2.17
C THR A 196 8.42 16.12 -3.51
N GLY A 197 8.82 14.85 -3.62
CA GLY A 197 8.83 14.08 -4.87
C GLY A 197 9.97 14.45 -5.84
N ALA A 198 10.60 15.61 -5.69
CA ALA A 198 11.62 16.11 -6.63
C ALA A 198 13.03 15.57 -6.36
N ASP A 199 13.41 15.49 -5.09
CA ASP A 199 14.76 15.13 -4.66
C ASP A 199 14.77 13.77 -3.94
N PRO A 200 15.90 13.04 -3.93
CA PRO A 200 16.08 11.80 -3.17
C PRO A 200 16.14 12.09 -1.66
N ALA A 201 15.00 12.50 -1.11
CA ALA A 201 14.81 13.00 0.23
C ALA A 201 13.74 12.20 0.97
N GLY A 202 13.75 10.87 0.80
CA GLY A 202 12.90 9.93 1.50
C GLY A 202 13.08 10.02 3.02
N ARG A 203 11.99 9.78 3.73
CA ARG A 203 11.93 9.88 5.20
C ARG A 203 11.58 8.55 5.80
N ILE A 204 12.16 8.27 6.95
CA ILE A 204 11.86 7.07 7.74
C ILE A 204 11.21 7.55 9.04
N PHE A 205 10.09 6.94 9.38
CA PHE A 205 9.34 7.24 10.58
C PHE A 205 9.24 5.99 11.46
N ALA A 206 9.13 6.20 12.77
CA ALA A 206 8.67 5.20 13.71
C ALA A 206 7.38 5.71 14.36
N ALA A 207 6.32 4.91 14.29
CA ALA A 207 5.03 5.21 14.89
C ALA A 207 4.82 4.39 16.17
N THR A 208 4.36 5.06 17.23
CA THR A 208 3.98 4.41 18.49
C THR A 208 2.46 4.36 18.55
N ARG A 209 1.90 3.15 18.66
CA ARG A 209 0.46 2.90 18.79
C ARG A 209 -0.12 3.69 19.97
N SER A 210 -1.29 4.30 19.76
CA SER A 210 -2.05 4.91 20.86
C SER A 210 -2.74 3.84 21.70
N ASP A 211 -2.82 4.09 23.01
CA ASP A 211 -3.60 3.26 23.95
C ASP A 211 -5.11 3.57 23.88
N SER A 212 -5.50 4.68 23.23
CA SER A 212 -6.89 5.09 23.05
C SER A 212 -7.40 4.70 21.67
N GLU A 213 -8.58 4.09 21.62
CA GLU A 213 -9.27 3.80 20.37
C GLU A 213 -9.61 5.09 19.61
N GLY A 214 -9.39 5.09 18.30
CA GLY A 214 -9.65 6.23 17.42
C GLY A 214 -8.62 7.38 17.50
N GLU A 215 -7.60 7.28 18.37
CA GLU A 215 -6.51 8.26 18.39
C GLU A 215 -5.39 7.87 17.43
N LEU A 216 -4.92 8.87 16.68
CA LEU A 216 -3.75 8.73 15.82
C LEU A 216 -2.51 8.36 16.62
N TRP A 217 -1.67 7.53 16.01
CA TRP A 217 -0.40 7.11 16.55
C TRP A 217 0.60 8.26 16.53
N SER A 218 1.49 8.29 17.51
CA SER A 218 2.53 9.33 17.56
C SER A 218 3.67 9.00 16.60
N LEU A 219 4.15 10.00 15.86
CA LEU A 219 5.19 9.85 14.84
C LEU A 219 6.52 10.49 15.25
N GLU A 220 7.60 9.77 14.99
CA GLU A 220 8.98 10.25 15.12
C GLU A 220 9.73 10.04 13.81
N GLU A 221 10.45 11.06 13.30
CA GLU A 221 11.34 10.89 12.14
C GLU A 221 12.70 10.34 12.61
N LEU A 222 13.07 9.16 12.11
CA LEU A 222 14.35 8.52 12.42
C LEU A 222 15.51 9.23 11.71
N GLN A 223 16.63 9.36 12.41
CA GLN A 223 17.86 9.95 11.88
C GLN A 223 18.87 8.85 11.51
N VAL A 224 19.48 8.98 10.33
CA VAL A 224 20.54 8.08 9.86
C VAL A 224 21.89 8.59 10.40
N ALA A 225 22.40 7.92 11.43
CA ALA A 225 23.61 8.35 12.16
C ALA A 225 24.87 8.49 11.28
N ASN A 226 25.02 7.62 10.28
CA ASN A 226 26.19 7.61 9.37
C ASN A 226 26.06 8.61 8.20
N SER A 227 25.11 9.55 8.27
CA SER A 227 24.87 10.56 7.25
C SER A 227 25.08 11.96 7.83
N PRO A 228 25.87 12.85 7.18
CA PRO A 228 26.18 14.18 7.70
C PRO A 228 24.95 15.06 7.98
N ASN A 229 23.84 14.80 7.28
CA ASN A 229 22.59 15.53 7.43
C ASN A 229 21.51 14.71 8.15
N GLY A 230 21.84 13.54 8.68
CA GLY A 230 20.91 12.64 9.37
C GLY A 230 19.92 11.92 8.44
N LYS A 231 20.10 11.95 7.12
CA LYS A 231 19.14 11.40 6.13
C LYS A 231 19.72 10.26 5.32
N LEU A 232 18.84 9.41 4.77
CA LEU A 232 19.24 8.35 3.85
C LEU A 232 19.75 8.89 2.50
N ASN A 233 19.28 10.08 2.08
CA ASN A 233 19.59 10.70 0.79
C ASN A 233 19.27 9.80 -0.41
N LYS A 234 18.11 9.15 -0.35
CA LYS A 234 17.55 8.29 -1.40
C LYS A 234 16.07 8.58 -1.54
N PHE A 235 15.51 8.32 -2.71
CA PHE A 235 14.08 7.98 -2.83
C PHE A 235 13.87 6.63 -2.16
N ILE A 236 12.88 6.51 -1.28
CA ILE A 236 12.54 5.23 -0.64
C ILE A 236 11.50 4.53 -1.50
N LEU A 237 11.76 3.27 -1.88
CA LEU A 237 10.90 2.52 -2.80
C LEU A 237 10.12 1.39 -2.10
N ALA A 238 10.72 0.81 -1.07
CA ALA A 238 10.12 -0.27 -0.29
C ALA A 238 10.81 -0.44 1.06
N PHE A 239 10.11 -1.12 1.97
CA PHE A 239 10.70 -1.76 3.12
C PHE A 239 10.65 -3.29 2.95
N GLY A 240 11.56 -3.99 3.61
CA GLY A 240 11.52 -5.44 3.78
C GLY A 240 11.80 -5.83 5.21
N GLN A 241 11.33 -7.01 5.60
CA GLN A 241 11.61 -7.62 6.90
C GLN A 241 12.08 -9.06 6.67
N ASP A 242 13.13 -9.47 7.37
CA ASP A 242 13.57 -10.88 7.37
C ASP A 242 12.92 -11.68 8.52
N ASN A 243 13.17 -13.00 8.55
CA ASN A 243 12.62 -13.89 9.57
C ASN A 243 13.16 -13.62 11.00
N ALA A 244 14.20 -12.81 11.14
CA ALA A 244 14.74 -12.38 12.44
C ALA A 244 14.21 -11.00 12.87
N GLY A 245 13.26 -10.43 12.11
CA GLY A 245 12.68 -9.12 12.36
C GLY A 245 13.59 -7.95 11.97
N GLN A 246 14.72 -8.20 11.29
CA GLN A 246 15.58 -7.12 10.80
C GLN A 246 14.86 -6.39 9.68
N LEU A 247 14.97 -5.06 9.67
CA LEU A 247 14.35 -4.22 8.65
C LEU A 247 15.35 -3.76 7.61
N TYR A 248 14.85 -3.68 6.39
CA TYR A 248 15.59 -3.26 5.22
C TYR A 248 14.83 -2.13 4.52
N VAL A 249 15.56 -1.19 3.95
CA VAL A 249 15.05 -0.11 3.11
C VAL A 249 15.63 -0.27 1.71
N LEU A 250 14.76 -0.35 0.71
CA LEU A 250 15.16 -0.24 -0.69
C LEU A 250 15.11 1.23 -1.09
N GLY A 251 16.22 1.77 -1.56
CA GLY A 251 16.32 3.15 -2.02
C GLY A 251 16.96 3.30 -3.39
N SER A 252 16.74 4.44 -4.03
CA SER A 252 17.36 4.81 -5.32
C SER A 252 17.77 6.28 -5.32
N ASP A 253 18.81 6.63 -6.08
CA ASP A 253 19.20 8.04 -6.31
C ASP A 253 18.24 8.77 -7.24
N THR A 254 17.58 8.04 -8.14
CA THR A 254 16.85 8.63 -9.27
C THR A 254 15.34 8.44 -9.16
N GLY A 255 14.88 7.45 -8.38
CA GLY A 255 13.45 7.17 -8.17
C GLY A 255 12.74 6.59 -9.40
N VAL A 256 13.45 6.41 -10.51
CA VAL A 256 12.93 5.79 -11.73
C VAL A 256 13.20 4.29 -11.74
N ILE A 257 12.37 3.55 -12.46
CA ILE A 257 12.44 2.08 -12.56
C ILE A 257 13.58 1.57 -13.48
N THR A 258 14.41 2.48 -13.99
CA THR A 258 15.52 2.16 -14.91
C THR A 258 16.86 2.62 -14.33
N GLY A 259 17.94 1.94 -14.75
CA GLY A 259 19.30 2.20 -14.28
C GLY A 259 19.71 1.35 -13.07
N GLU A 260 20.88 1.65 -12.51
CA GLU A 260 21.57 0.78 -11.54
C GLU A 260 21.83 1.49 -10.19
N THR A 261 20.96 2.44 -9.81
CA THR A 261 21.13 3.24 -8.58
C THR A 261 20.40 2.67 -7.36
N GLY A 262 19.76 1.51 -7.54
CA GLY A 262 19.05 0.81 -6.46
C GLY A 262 20.03 0.26 -5.42
N GLU A 263 19.77 0.53 -4.15
CA GLU A 263 20.54 0.04 -3.02
C GLU A 263 19.61 -0.49 -1.92
N VAL A 264 20.02 -1.59 -1.28
CA VAL A 264 19.34 -2.14 -0.10
C VAL A 264 20.14 -1.81 1.15
N PHE A 265 19.50 -1.16 2.11
CA PHE A 265 20.08 -0.78 3.38
C PHE A 265 19.45 -1.60 4.49
N ARG A 266 20.25 -2.19 5.37
CA ARG A 266 19.74 -2.77 6.63
C ARG A 266 19.71 -1.68 7.70
N ILE A 267 18.61 -1.58 8.44
CA ILE A 267 18.51 -0.72 9.63
C ILE A 267 19.23 -1.43 10.78
N VAL A 268 20.26 -0.77 11.32
CA VAL A 268 21.13 -1.31 12.38
C VAL A 268 21.40 -0.24 13.44
N PRO A 269 21.89 -0.62 14.65
CA PRO A 269 22.26 0.35 15.66
C PRO A 269 23.28 1.40 15.14
N PRO A 270 23.22 2.65 15.65
CA PRO A 270 24.20 3.67 15.29
C PRO A 270 25.64 3.19 15.52
N GLY A 271 26.48 3.32 14.49
CA GLY A 271 27.89 2.89 14.53
C GLY A 271 28.15 1.44 14.09
N GLU A 272 27.11 0.63 13.89
CA GLU A 272 27.23 -0.77 13.40
C GLU A 272 26.97 -0.92 11.90
N GLY A 273 26.77 0.21 11.20
CA GLY A 273 26.56 0.22 9.75
C GLY A 273 27.84 -0.10 8.98
N GLU A 274 27.77 -1.11 8.12
CA GLU A 274 28.86 -1.51 7.23
C GLU A 274 28.38 -1.53 5.77
N ARG A 275 29.22 -1.06 4.84
CA ARG A 275 28.92 -1.19 3.41
C ARG A 275 29.28 -2.59 2.95
N LEU A 276 28.27 -3.40 2.65
CA LEU A 276 28.46 -4.68 1.99
C LEU A 276 28.51 -4.45 0.48
N THR A 277 29.60 -4.85 -0.16
CA THR A 277 29.63 -4.98 -1.62
C THR A 277 29.05 -6.34 -1.96
N ALA A 278 28.06 -6.40 -2.87
CA ALA A 278 27.67 -7.67 -3.45
C ALA A 278 28.94 -8.30 -4.05
N GLY A 279 29.39 -9.42 -3.47
CA GLY A 279 30.33 -10.28 -4.18
C GLY A 279 29.66 -10.72 -5.48
N GLU A 280 30.41 -10.82 -6.59
CA GLU A 280 29.90 -11.21 -7.91
C GLU A 280 28.81 -12.28 -7.77
N ALA A 281 27.54 -11.85 -7.84
CA ALA A 281 26.43 -12.76 -7.78
C ALA A 281 26.56 -13.59 -9.05
N THR A 282 26.96 -14.85 -8.90
CA THR A 282 26.91 -15.80 -10.01
C THR A 282 25.43 -15.93 -10.34
N THR A 283 25.00 -15.23 -11.39
CA THR A 283 23.68 -15.36 -11.98
C THR A 283 23.51 -16.81 -12.39
N THR A 284 22.97 -17.61 -11.48
CA THR A 284 22.53 -18.95 -11.81
C THR A 284 21.16 -18.75 -12.43
N SER A 285 21.15 -18.51 -13.74
CA SER A 285 19.92 -18.52 -14.53
C SER A 285 19.30 -19.91 -14.38
N ALA A 286 18.34 -20.05 -13.47
CA ALA A 286 17.50 -21.23 -13.42
C ALA A 286 16.51 -21.11 -14.58
N THR A 287 16.85 -21.74 -15.71
CA THR A 287 15.90 -21.95 -16.80
C THR A 287 14.88 -22.97 -16.34
N THR A 288 13.73 -22.50 -15.82
CA THR A 288 12.57 -23.36 -15.63
C THR A 288 11.93 -23.63 -16.99
N THR A 289 12.26 -24.75 -17.63
CA THR A 289 11.47 -25.25 -18.76
C THR A 289 10.17 -25.85 -18.22
N GLY A 290 9.13 -25.02 -18.08
CA GLY A 290 7.77 -25.50 -17.92
C GLY A 290 7.25 -26.01 -19.26
N GLN A 291 7.10 -27.33 -19.42
CA GLN A 291 6.31 -27.88 -20.51
C GLN A 291 4.83 -27.68 -20.18
N ALA A 292 4.17 -26.77 -20.88
CA ALA A 292 2.72 -26.75 -20.94
C ALA A 292 2.28 -27.79 -21.99
N GLU A 293 1.79 -28.95 -21.53
CA GLU A 293 1.09 -29.90 -22.41
C GLU A 293 -0.37 -29.46 -22.55
N THR A 294 -0.71 -28.90 -23.71
CA THR A 294 -2.10 -28.70 -24.13
C THR A 294 -2.52 -29.92 -24.95
N THR A 295 -3.33 -30.81 -24.37
CA THR A 295 -4.02 -31.87 -25.12
C THR A 295 -5.22 -31.28 -25.85
N THR A 296 -5.12 -31.11 -27.16
CA THR A 296 -6.26 -30.95 -28.07
C THR A 296 -6.49 -32.26 -28.82
N GLU A 297 -7.70 -32.82 -28.68
CA GLU A 297 -8.19 -33.91 -29.53
C GLU A 297 -8.23 -33.42 -30.99
N GLY A 298 -7.41 -34.04 -31.85
CA GLY A 298 -7.48 -33.85 -33.30
C GLY A 298 -6.20 -33.32 -33.94
N GLY A 299 -5.25 -34.22 -34.16
CA GLY A 299 -4.17 -34.22 -35.15
C GLY A 299 -3.72 -32.90 -35.80
N GLU A 300 -2.67 -32.28 -35.24
CA GLU A 300 -1.41 -31.90 -35.92
C GLU A 300 -0.44 -31.29 -34.89
N THR A 301 0.70 -31.94 -34.66
CA THR A 301 1.71 -31.48 -33.71
C THR A 301 2.54 -30.36 -34.35
N THR A 302 2.41 -29.13 -33.87
CA THR A 302 3.35 -28.04 -34.21
C THR A 302 4.16 -27.70 -32.96
N THR A 303 5.43 -28.08 -32.92
CA THR A 303 6.37 -27.64 -31.87
C THR A 303 6.86 -26.23 -32.17
N GLY A 304 6.36 -25.24 -31.43
CA GLY A 304 6.95 -23.89 -31.37
C GLY A 304 7.83 -23.76 -30.14
N GLN A 305 9.15 -23.57 -30.31
CA GLN A 305 10.00 -23.06 -29.24
C GLN A 305 9.78 -21.55 -29.14
N VAL A 306 9.35 -21.07 -27.97
CA VAL A 306 9.38 -19.64 -27.65
C VAL A 306 10.67 -19.39 -26.88
N GLU A 307 11.68 -18.85 -27.58
CA GLU A 307 12.85 -18.24 -26.94
C GLU A 307 12.54 -16.76 -26.72
N THR A 308 12.49 -16.31 -25.47
CA THR A 308 12.60 -14.88 -25.13
C THR A 308 14.01 -14.62 -24.65
N THR A 309 14.85 -14.06 -25.51
CA THR A 309 16.15 -13.48 -25.15
C THR A 309 15.94 -12.05 -24.68
N THR A 310 16.20 -11.77 -23.40
CA THR A 310 16.48 -10.41 -22.93
C THR A 310 17.97 -10.15 -23.10
N ASP A 311 18.35 -9.43 -24.16
CA ASP A 311 19.68 -8.86 -24.30
C ASP A 311 19.84 -7.70 -23.33
N GLY A 312 20.84 -7.81 -22.45
CA GLY A 312 21.28 -6.72 -21.58
C GLY A 312 22.24 -5.78 -22.30
N SER A 313 22.07 -4.49 -22.05
CA SER A 313 23.08 -3.43 -22.22
C SER A 313 22.86 -2.37 -21.17
#